data_AF-A0A5K1A6Y9-F1
#
_entry.id   AF-A0A5K1A6Y9-F1
#
_cell.length_a   1.000
_cell.length_b   1.000
_cell.length_c   1.000
_cell.angle_alpha   90.00
_cell.angle_beta   90.00
_cell.angle_gamma   90.00
#
_symmetry.space_group_name_H-M   'P 1'
#
loop_
_entity.id
_entity.type
_entity.pdbx_description
1 polymer ?
#
loop_
_entity_poly.entity_id
_entity_poly.type
_entity_poly.pdbx_seq_one_letter_code
_entity_poly.pdbx_strand_id
1 'polypeptide(L)' 'AVYHMPTTENDMPSGSIPLALQSLFYKLQYSDNSVATKELTKSFGWDTYDSFMQHDVQELNRVLCEKLEDKMK' A
#
# COMPACT_ATOMS: atom_id res chain seq x y z
N ALA A 1 -13.23 1.70 -6.52
CA ALA A 1 -12.95 0.42 -5.84
C ALA A 1 -12.08 0.63 -4.60
N VAL A 2 -10.80 1.03 -4.73
CA VAL A 2 -9.89 1.24 -3.58
C VAL A 2 -10.38 2.28 -2.56
N TYR A 3 -10.88 3.45 -3.01
CA TYR A 3 -11.45 4.48 -2.12
C TYR A 3 -12.70 4.05 -1.32
N HIS A 4 -13.32 2.93 -1.68
CA HIS A 4 -14.47 2.39 -0.96
C HIS A 4 -14.11 1.19 -0.07
N MET A 5 -12.83 0.79 -0.03
CA MET A 5 -12.39 -0.25 0.89
C MET A 5 -12.59 0.23 2.34
N PRO A 6 -13.08 -0.65 3.24
CA PRO A 6 -13.32 -0.28 4.63
C PRO A 6 -11.98 0.06 5.31
N THR A 7 -11.93 1.24 5.92
CA THR A 7 -10.85 1.70 6.79
C THR A 7 -11.46 2.33 8.02
N THR A 8 -10.82 2.18 9.16
CA THR A 8 -11.25 2.79 10.43
C THR A 8 -10.34 3.95 10.81
N GLU A 9 -10.79 4.84 11.68
CA GLU A 9 -9.97 5.95 12.20
C GLU A 9 -8.73 5.47 12.98
N ASN A 10 -8.75 4.21 13.45
CA ASN A 10 -7.63 3.59 14.16
C ASN A 10 -6.58 2.98 13.22
N ASP A 11 -6.86 2.90 11.92
CA ASP A 11 -5.91 2.36 10.96
C ASP A 11 -4.76 3.34 10.74
N MET A 12 -3.54 2.83 10.77
CA MET A 12 -2.36 3.59 10.32
C MET A 12 -1.99 3.17 8.90
N PRO A 13 -1.61 4.10 8.01
CA PRO A 13 -1.20 3.76 6.64
C PRO A 13 -0.10 2.69 6.60
N SER A 14 0.90 2.77 7.48
CA SER A 14 1.97 1.78 7.58
C SER A 14 1.52 0.39 8.05
N GLY A 15 0.32 0.24 8.60
CA GLY A 15 -0.24 -1.03 9.09
C GLY A 15 -1.47 -1.51 8.34
N SER A 16 -1.96 -0.74 7.37
CA SER A 16 -3.20 -1.02 6.63
C SER A 16 -3.00 -0.77 5.15
N ILE A 17 -2.94 -1.86 4.37
CA ILE A 17 -2.77 -1.81 2.91
C ILE A 17 -3.90 -1.03 2.22
N PRO A 18 -5.19 -1.21 2.55
CA PRO A 18 -6.25 -0.39 1.99
C PRO A 18 -6.02 1.11 2.23
N LEU A 19 -5.67 1.50 3.46
CA LEU A 19 -5.44 2.91 3.80
C LEU A 19 -4.17 3.47 3.14
N ALA A 20 -3.11 2.66 3.03
CA ALA A 20 -1.89 3.04 2.31
C ALA A 20 -2.17 3.31 0.83
N LEU A 21 -2.96 2.46 0.18
CA LEU A 21 -3.36 2.62 -1.22
C LEU A 21 -4.29 3.81 -1.42
N GLN A 22 -5.28 4.01 -0.55
CA GLN A 22 -6.15 5.18 -0.58
C GLN A 22 -5.35 6.47 -0.45
N SER A 23 -4.41 6.52 0.50
CA SER A 23 -3.53 7.66 0.73
C SER A 23 -2.60 7.91 -0.46
N LEU A 24 -2.05 6.84 -1.04
CA LEU A 24 -1.18 6.92 -2.21
C LEU A 24 -1.96 7.45 -3.43
N PHE A 25 -3.14 6.90 -3.71
CA PHE A 25 -3.96 7.33 -4.84
C PHE A 25 -4.43 8.76 -4.68
N TYR A 26 -4.85 9.15 -3.47
CA TYR A 26 -5.19 10.54 -3.18
C TYR A 26 -4.03 11.47 -3.48
N LYS A 27 -2.82 11.16 -2.99
CA LYS A 27 -1.63 11.97 -3.28
C LYS A 27 -1.33 12.00 -4.77
N LEU A 28 -1.42 10.88 -5.49
CA LEU A 28 -1.20 10.85 -6.93
C LEU A 28 -2.22 11.68 -7.72
N GLN A 29 -3.46 11.79 -7.23
CA GLN A 29 -4.52 12.53 -7.90
C GLN A 29 -4.40 14.05 -7.71
N TYR A 30 -3.87 14.50 -6.57
CA TYR A 30 -3.90 15.91 -6.17
C TYR A 30 -2.54 16.56 -5.92
N SER A 31 -1.45 15.79 -5.85
CA SER A 31 -0.10 16.33 -5.66
C SER A 31 0.52 16.68 -7.00
N ASP A 32 1.05 17.89 -7.11
CA ASP A 32 1.90 18.31 -8.24
C ASP A 32 3.35 17.79 -8.11
N ASN A 33 3.68 17.17 -6.97
CA ASN A 33 5.00 16.62 -6.67
C ASN A 33 5.02 15.09 -6.72
N SER A 34 6.22 14.52 -6.84
CA SER A 34 6.43 13.08 -6.75
C SER A 34 5.94 12.51 -5.40
N VAL A 35 5.28 11.35 -5.48
CA VAL A 35 4.65 10.71 -4.31
C VAL A 35 5.48 9.51 -3.87
N ALA A 36 5.89 9.50 -2.61
CA ALA A 36 6.64 8.39 -2.02
C ALA A 36 5.72 7.20 -1.70
N THR A 37 6.20 5.98 -1.96
CA THR A 37 5.50 4.72 -1.70
C THR A 37 5.89 4.05 -0.38
N LYS A 38 6.65 4.74 0.49
CA LYS A 38 7.19 4.18 1.74
C LYS A 38 6.12 3.60 2.67
N GLU A 39 4.96 4.25 2.76
CA GLU A 39 3.86 3.76 3.59
C GLU A 39 3.24 2.48 3.02
N LEU A 40 3.19 2.36 1.69
CA LEU A 40 2.70 1.16 1.03
C LEU A 40 3.64 -0.02 1.25
N THR A 41 4.96 0.16 1.07
CA THR A 41 5.91 -0.93 1.29
C THR A 41 5.94 -1.36 2.75
N LYS A 42 5.89 -0.42 3.70
CA LYS A 42 5.74 -0.73 5.13
C LYS A 42 4.45 -1.49 5.43
N SER A 43 3.35 -1.18 4.76
CA SER A 43 2.08 -1.89 4.95
C SER A 43 2.13 -3.37 4.52
N PHE A 44 3.11 -3.75 3.69
CA PHE A 44 3.41 -5.16 3.39
C PHE A 44 4.26 -5.86 4.45
N GLY A 45 4.74 -5.12 5.45
CA GLY A 45 5.69 -5.59 6.44
C GLY A 45 7.15 -5.53 5.97
N TRP A 46 7.43 -4.88 4.85
CA TRP A 46 8.79 -4.68 4.36
C TRP A 46 9.49 -3.60 5.16
N ASP A 47 10.67 -3.92 5.67
CA ASP A 47 11.54 -2.93 6.31
C ASP A 47 12.40 -2.20 5.26
N THR A 48 13.29 -1.34 5.73
CA THR A 48 14.21 -0.61 4.85
C THR A 48 15.12 -1.54 4.07
N TYR A 49 15.56 -2.67 4.64
CA TYR A 49 16.42 -3.64 3.97
C TYR A 49 15.67 -4.36 2.86
N ASP A 50 14.45 -4.82 3.12
CA ASP A 50 13.58 -5.46 2.13
C ASP A 50 13.26 -4.52 0.96
N SER A 51 13.21 -3.21 1.22
CA SER A 51 12.98 -2.18 0.20
C SER A 51 14.19 -1.97 -0.73
N PHE A 52 15.39 -2.39 -0.33
CA PHE A 52 16.59 -2.37 -1.18
C PHE A 52 16.82 -3.69 -1.91
N MET A 53 16.08 -4.75 -1.57
CA MET A 53 16.10 -6.01 -2.32
C MET A 53 15.35 -5.82 -3.64
N GLN A 54 15.88 -6.39 -4.73
CA GLN A 54 15.19 -6.40 -6.02
C GLN A 54 14.12 -7.48 -5.99
N HIS A 55 12.86 -7.06 -5.93
CA HIS A 55 11.71 -7.95 -6.06
C HIS A 55 11.33 -8.10 -7.54
N ASP A 56 10.89 -9.29 -7.93
CA ASP A 56 10.26 -9.47 -9.23
C ASP A 56 8.93 -8.70 -9.28
N VAL A 57 8.61 -8.05 -10.39
CA VAL A 57 7.33 -7.35 -10.58
C VAL A 57 6.13 -8.28 -10.39
N GLN A 58 6.28 -9.56 -10.75
CA GLN A 58 5.25 -10.57 -10.54
C GLN A 58 5.08 -10.90 -9.05
N GLU A 59 6.17 -10.92 -8.29
CA GLU A 59 6.12 -11.16 -6.85
C GLU A 59 5.39 -10.02 -6.13
N LEU A 60 5.73 -8.76 -6.45
CA LEU A 60 5.04 -7.60 -5.89
C LEU A 60 3.53 -7.65 -6.18
N ASN A 61 3.15 -7.94 -7.42
CA ASN A 61 1.74 -8.05 -7.81
C ASN A 61 1.03 -9.19 -7.08
N ARG A 62 1.68 -10.35 -6.93
CA ARG A 62 1.11 -11.48 -6.19
C ARG A 62 0.85 -11.12 -4.73
N VAL A 63 1.85 -10.55 -4.04
CA VAL A 63 1.73 -10.14 -2.64
C VAL A 63 0.64 -9.07 -2.47
N LEU A 64 0.58 -8.09 -3.37
CA LEU A 64 -0.45 -7.05 -3.35
C LEU A 64 -1.85 -7.64 -3.48
N CYS A 65 -2.08 -8.49 -4.48
CA CYS A 65 -3.39 -9.11 -4.73
C CYS A 65 -3.81 -10.03 -3.57
N GLU A 66 -2.93 -10.89 -3.08
CA GLU A 66 -3.21 -11.79 -1.95
C GLU A 66 -3.65 -10.99 -0.70
N LYS A 67 -2.92 -9.93 -0.37
CA LYS A 67 -3.23 -9.10 0.80
C LYS A 67 -4.51 -8.28 0.63
N LEU A 68 -4.79 -7.82 -0.59
CA LEU A 68 -6.03 -7.12 -0.91
C LEU A 68 -7.24 -8.06 -0.81
N GLU A 69 -7.14 -9.27 -1.35
CA GLU A 69 -8.20 -10.29 -1.25
C GLU A 69 -8.49 -10.65 0.21
N ASP A 70 -7.46 -10.84 1.04
CA ASP A 70 -7.62 -11.13 2.46
C ASP A 70 -8.34 -10.01 3.24
N LYS A 71 -8.20 -8.75 2.80
CA LYS A 71 -8.86 -7.59 3.42
C LYS A 71 -10.23 -7.26 2.81
N MET A 72 -10.55 -7.82 1.64
CA MET A 72 -11.84 -7.63 0.96
C MET A 72 -12.85 -8.75 1.24
N LYS A 73 -12.45 -9.82 1.93
CA LYS A 73 -13.35 -10.80 2.53
C LYS A 73 -14.04 -10.23 3.77
#